data_AF-A0A821F888-F1
#
_entry.id   AF-A0A821F888-F1
#
_cell.length_a   1.000
_cell.length_b   1.000
_cell.length_c   1.000
_cell.angle_alpha   90.00
_cell.angle_beta   90.00
_cell.angle_gamma   90.00
#
_symmetry.space_group_name_H-M   'P 1'
#
loop_
_entity.id
_entity.type
_entity.pdbx_description
1 polymer ?
#
loop_
_entity_poly.entity_id
_entity_poly.type
_entity_poly.pdbx_seq_one_letter_code
_entity_poly.pdbx_strand_id
1 'polypeptide(L)'
;MKQIDGNNRFWQVNLTLTSDNDPVLHALTEQMRKKTYPDAQGWKRLGMLLIKLGKFDKAQEVYGILLDQTTTDRGKAFIYHQHGWVNKNQGA
;
A
#
# COMPACT_ATOMS: atom_id res chain seq x y z
N MET A 1 -5.04 -11.53 16.27
CA MET A 1 -5.14 -10.06 16.30
C MET A 1 -5.19 -9.61 17.75
N LYS A 2 -4.46 -8.55 18.10
CA LYS A 2 -4.47 -7.99 19.47
C LYS A 2 -4.88 -6.52 19.37
N GLN A 3 -5.82 -6.09 20.21
CA GLN A 3 -6.20 -4.68 20.28
C GLN A 3 -5.10 -3.90 21.00
N ILE A 4 -4.72 -2.74 20.46
CA ILE A 4 -3.71 -1.89 21.08
C ILE A 4 -4.43 -0.92 22.03
N ASP A 5 -4.08 -0.99 23.32
CA ASP A 5 -4.38 0.01 24.35
C ASP A 5 -5.84 0.50 24.43
N GLY A 6 -6.81 -0.41 24.31
CA GLY A 6 -8.23 -0.11 24.53
C GLY A 6 -8.88 0.84 23.50
N ASN A 7 -8.15 1.24 22.45
CA ASN A 7 -8.68 2.08 21.40
C ASN A 7 -9.27 1.19 20.29
N ASN A 8 -10.59 1.20 20.10
CA ASN A 8 -11.30 0.39 19.09
C ASN A 8 -10.88 0.66 17.63
N ARG A 9 -10.06 1.70 17.40
CA ARG A 9 -9.62 2.10 16.07
C ARG A 9 -8.31 1.45 15.62
N PHE A 10 -7.52 0.87 16.53
CA PHE A 10 -6.20 0.33 16.19
C PHE A 10 -6.07 -1.15 16.58
N TRP A 11 -5.67 -1.95 15.59
CA TRP A 11 -5.54 -3.39 15.69
C TRP A 11 -4.12 -3.80 15.31
N GLN A 12 -3.46 -4.52 16.20
CA GLN A 12 -2.17 -5.13 15.91
C GLN A 12 -2.40 -6.43 15.14
N VAL A 13 -1.82 -6.48 13.95
CA VAL A 13 -1.86 -7.65 13.07
C VAL A 13 -0.42 -8.16 12.92
N ASN A 14 -0.19 -9.37 13.44
CA ASN A 14 1.06 -10.09 13.20
C ASN A 14 0.89 -10.85 11.88
N LEU A 15 1.58 -10.36 10.84
CA LEU A 15 1.60 -10.99 9.52
C LEU A 15 2.64 -12.12 9.52
N THR A 16 2.17 -13.35 9.64
CA THR A 16 2.96 -14.54 9.30
C THR A 16 2.75 -14.80 7.82
N LEU A 17 3.81 -15.13 7.08
CA LEU A 17 3.73 -15.46 5.65
C LEU A 17 3.00 -16.80 5.49
N THR A 18 1.68 -16.77 5.48
CA THR A 18 0.84 -17.96 5.26
C THR A 18 0.16 -17.85 3.92
N SER A 19 0.25 -18.96 3.17
CA SER A 19 -0.44 -19.32 1.93
C SER A 19 -1.64 -18.44 1.56
N ASP A 20 -1.71 -18.03 0.28
CA ASP A 20 -2.63 -17.06 -0.36
C ASP A 20 -4.14 -17.20 -0.09
N ASN A 21 -4.58 -18.18 0.70
CA ASN A 21 -5.97 -18.50 0.98
C ASN A 21 -6.42 -18.24 2.44
N ASP A 22 -5.77 -17.35 3.18
CA ASP A 22 -6.29 -16.92 4.49
C ASP A 22 -7.52 -15.99 4.30
N PRO A 23 -8.75 -16.43 4.64
CA PRO A 23 -9.97 -15.65 4.43
C PRO A 23 -10.00 -14.37 5.27
N VAL A 24 -9.31 -14.36 6.42
CA VAL A 24 -9.19 -13.21 7.31
C VAL A 24 -8.25 -12.18 6.69
N LEU A 25 -7.15 -12.63 6.09
CA LEU A 25 -6.24 -11.75 5.35
C LEU A 25 -6.93 -11.14 4.13
N HIS A 26 -7.73 -11.94 3.40
CA HIS A 26 -8.52 -11.45 2.27
C HIS A 26 -9.53 -10.37 2.71
N ALA A 27 -10.33 -10.64 3.75
CA ALA A 27 -11.31 -9.69 4.28
C ALA A 27 -10.65 -8.40 4.79
N LEU A 28 -9.50 -8.49 5.45
CA LEU A 28 -8.75 -7.32 5.91
C LEU A 28 -8.22 -6.49 4.74
N THR A 29 -7.65 -7.15 3.73
CA THR A 29 -7.13 -6.48 2.53
C THR A 29 -8.26 -5.79 1.74
N GLU A 30 -9.44 -6.39 1.71
CA GLU A 30 -10.66 -5.82 1.12
C GLU A 30 -11.22 -4.64 1.92
N GLN A 31 -11.16 -4.68 3.25
CA GLN A 31 -11.56 -3.56 4.10
C GLN A 31 -10.58 -2.39 3.99
N MET A 32 -9.27 -2.66 3.95
CA MET A 32 -8.24 -1.66 3.69
C MET A 32 -8.41 -1.05 2.30
N ARG A 33 -8.70 -1.88 1.29
CA ARG A 33 -9.05 -1.42 -0.06
C ARG A 33 -10.17 -0.40 -0.05
N LYS A 34 -11.32 -0.74 0.56
CA LYS A 34 -12.49 0.14 0.59
C LYS A 34 -12.23 1.44 1.33
N LYS A 35 -11.47 1.38 2.43
CA LYS A 35 -11.26 2.55 3.31
C LYS A 35 -10.17 3.48 2.81
N THR A 36 -9.14 2.97 2.15
CA THR A 36 -7.95 3.76 1.87
C THR A 36 -7.88 4.19 0.41
N TYR A 37 -8.36 3.35 -0.53
CA TYR A 37 -8.12 3.55 -1.96
C TYR A 37 -9.31 3.12 -2.83
N PRO A 38 -10.51 3.73 -2.65
CA PRO A 38 -11.71 3.32 -3.38
C PRO A 38 -11.57 3.50 -4.90
N ASP A 39 -10.87 4.57 -5.34
CA ASP A 39 -10.77 4.95 -6.75
C ASP A 39 -9.50 4.45 -7.45
N ALA A 40 -8.56 3.86 -6.70
CA ALA A 40 -7.32 3.37 -7.30
C ALA A 40 -7.43 1.91 -7.70
N GLN A 41 -6.98 1.61 -8.92
CA GLN A 41 -7.01 0.26 -9.47
C GLN A 41 -5.62 -0.22 -9.91
N GLY A 42 -5.50 -1.54 -10.06
CA GLY A 42 -4.29 -2.20 -10.55
C GLY A 42 -3.03 -1.87 -9.75
N TRP A 43 -1.92 -1.69 -10.47
CA TRP A 43 -0.59 -1.45 -9.92
C TRP A 43 -0.49 -0.18 -9.07
N LYS A 44 -1.26 0.88 -9.38
CA LYS A 44 -1.29 2.10 -8.55
C LYS A 44 -1.78 1.79 -7.14
N ARG A 45 -2.78 0.92 -7.02
CA ARG A 45 -3.32 0.48 -5.73
C ARG A 45 -2.35 -0.44 -4.99
N LEU A 46 -1.67 -1.33 -5.71
CA LEU A 46 -0.63 -2.17 -5.12
C LEU A 46 0.49 -1.33 -4.50
N GLY A 47 0.99 -0.33 -5.23
CA GLY A 47 2.01 0.59 -4.73
C GLY A 47 1.58 1.26 -3.42
N MET A 48 0.38 1.83 -3.38
CA MET A 48 -0.09 2.51 -2.18
C MET A 48 -0.31 1.58 -0.98
N LEU A 49 -0.75 0.34 -1.22
CA LEU A 49 -0.87 -0.68 -0.18
C LEU A 49 0.50 -1.00 0.43
N LEU A 50 1.53 -1.18 -0.41
CA LEU A 50 2.90 -1.46 0.03
C LEU A 50 3.43 -0.32 0.92
N ILE A 51 3.11 0.94 0.59
CA ILE A 51 3.51 2.08 1.43
C ILE A 51 2.82 2.03 2.80
N LYS A 52 1.52 1.69 2.86
CA LYS A 52 0.80 1.54 4.14
C LYS A 52 1.32 0.39 4.99
N LEU A 53 1.85 -0.65 4.36
CA LEU A 53 2.51 -1.77 5.03
C LEU A 53 3.96 -1.48 5.41
N GLY A 54 4.48 -0.27 5.12
CA GLY A 54 5.87 0.11 5.37
C GLY A 54 6.88 -0.60 4.45
N LYS A 55 6.42 -1.25 3.38
CA LYS A 55 7.24 -1.96 2.39
C LYS A 55 7.70 -0.98 1.30
N PHE A 56 8.46 0.02 1.70
CA PHE A 56 8.85 1.15 0.86
C PHE A 56 9.67 0.74 -0.38
N ASP A 57 10.63 -0.17 -0.22
CA ASP A 57 11.49 -0.64 -1.34
C ASP A 57 10.64 -1.28 -2.45
N LYS A 58 9.67 -2.10 -2.06
CA LYS A 58 8.73 -2.73 -3.00
C LYS A 58 7.75 -1.74 -3.61
N ALA A 59 7.31 -0.74 -2.85
CA ALA A 59 6.50 0.34 -3.40
C ALA A 59 7.29 1.11 -4.48
N GLN A 60 8.58 1.37 -4.24
CA GLN A 60 9.46 2.05 -5.17
C GLN A 60 9.66 1.26 -6.48
N GLU A 61 9.86 -0.07 -6.39
CA GLU A 61 9.90 -0.95 -7.58
C GLU A 61 8.60 -0.84 -8.41
N VAL A 62 7.44 -0.92 -7.75
CA VAL A 62 6.13 -0.80 -8.40
C VAL A 62 5.96 0.55 -9.11
N TYR A 63 6.35 1.65 -8.45
CA TYR A 63 6.23 2.97 -9.05
C TYR A 63 7.24 3.23 -10.17
N GLY A 64 8.43 2.61 -10.12
CA GLY A 64 9.38 2.61 -11.24
C GLY A 64 8.79 1.95 -12.50
N ILE A 65 8.24 0.75 -12.37
CA ILE A 65 7.56 0.06 -13.49
C ILE A 65 6.40 0.90 -14.04
N LEU A 66 5.59 1.48 -13.16
CA LEU A 66 4.50 2.35 -13.57
C LEU A 66 4.99 3.60 -14.31
N LEU A 67 6.14 4.15 -13.91
CA LEU A 67 6.72 5.33 -14.55
C LEU A 67 7.14 5.02 -15.98
N ASP A 68 7.79 3.87 -16.19
CA ASP A 68 8.23 3.40 -17.51
C ASP A 68 7.05 3.15 -18.45
N GLN A 69 5.92 2.67 -17.92
CA GLN A 69 4.71 2.38 -18.70
C GLN A 69 3.81 3.59 -18.94
N THR A 70 3.98 4.67 -18.17
CA THR A 70 3.07 5.82 -18.23
C THR A 70 3.56 6.86 -19.23
N THR A 71 2.79 7.10 -20.28
CA THR A 71 3.13 8.09 -21.31
C THR A 71 2.57 9.49 -21.03
N THR A 72 1.57 9.60 -20.15
CA THR A 72 0.89 10.88 -19.88
C THR A 72 1.50 11.62 -18.69
N ASP A 73 1.69 12.94 -18.83
CA ASP A 73 2.28 13.77 -17.75
C ASP A 73 1.43 13.75 -16.47
N ARG A 74 0.11 13.71 -16.61
CA ARG A 74 -0.80 13.56 -15.46
C ARG A 74 -0.56 12.25 -14.70
N GLY A 75 -0.31 11.16 -15.42
CA GLY A 75 0.00 9.87 -14.79
C GLY A 75 1.37 9.90 -14.11
N LYS A 76 2.39 10.49 -14.75
CA LYS A 76 3.73 10.66 -14.17
C LYS A 76 3.70 11.53 -12.92
N ALA A 77 2.93 12.62 -12.91
CA ALA A 77 2.77 13.49 -11.74
C ALA A 77 2.26 12.73 -10.50
N PHE A 78 1.27 11.85 -10.67
CA PHE A 78 0.83 10.98 -9.58
C PHE A 78 1.96 10.08 -9.08
N ILE A 79 2.71 9.47 -10.00
CA ILE A 79 3.80 8.54 -9.65
C ILE A 79 4.93 9.26 -8.90
N TYR A 80 5.35 10.44 -9.37
CA TYR A 80 6.35 11.26 -8.68
C TYR A 80 5.90 11.69 -7.29
N HIS A 81 4.63 12.05 -7.12
CA HIS A 81 4.07 12.36 -5.80
C HIS A 81 4.20 11.16 -4.84
N GLN A 82 3.88 9.95 -5.30
CA GLN A 82 4.03 8.75 -4.47
C GLN A 82 5.50 8.46 -4.14
N HIS A 83 6.42 8.58 -5.11
CA HIS A 83 7.86 8.46 -4.85
C HIS A 83 8.36 9.43 -3.78
N GLY A 84 7.94 10.70 -3.83
CA GLY A 84 8.28 11.68 -2.80
C GLY A 84 7.77 11.27 -1.42
N TRP A 85 6.57 10.70 -1.36
CA TRP A 85 6.02 10.17 -0.11
C TRP A 85 6.80 8.96 0.41
N VAL A 86 7.20 8.03 -0.47
CA VAL A 86 8.05 6.88 -0.12
C VAL A 86 9.38 7.33 0.46
N ASN A 87 10.11 8.20 -0.26
CA ASN A 87 11.43 8.70 0.16
C ASN A 87 11.37 9.42 1.52
N LYS A 88 10.31 10.22 1.77
CA LYS A 88 10.11 10.89 3.06
C LYS A 88 9.95 9.90 4.21
N ASN A 89 9.28 8.77 3.97
CA ASN A 89 9.04 7.76 5.00
C ASN A 89 10.20 6.75 5.15
N GLN A 90 11.11 6.66 4.18
CA GLN A 90 12.36 5.87 4.29
C GLN A 90 13.45 6.59 5.11
N GLY A 91 13.26 7.85 5.50
CA GLY A 91 14.21 8.57 6.35
C GLY A 91 15.45 9.06 5.61
N ALA A 92 15.24 9.81 4.52
CA ALA A 92 16.27 10.72 4.00
C ALA A 92 16.45 11.93 4.93
#